data_AF-A0A024FER9-F1
#
_entry.id   AF-A0A024FER9-F1
#
_cell.length_a   1.000
_cell.length_b   1.000
_cell.length_c   1.000
_cell.angle_alpha   90.00
_cell.angle_beta   90.00
_cell.angle_gamma   90.00
#
_symmetry.space_group_name_H-M   'P 1'
#
loop_
_entity.id
_entity.type
_entity.pdbx_description
1 polymer ?
#
loop_
_entity_poly.entity_id
_entity_poly.type
_entity_poly.pdbx_seq_one_letter_code
_entity_poly.pdbx_strand_id
1 'polypeptide(L)'
;MGTFWAVQYLLQPLLILGVIFHFVMGFVLEIKNNRSRQISYVKNNGAANSSWMSRNMIWSGLAILAFMVLHFIDFWIPEINTKYIVGDMTGMHNGEYRYFHELVEKFHSPLRVGAYVVAFIFLALHLLHGFSSAFQSVGANNKYTDGLKKFSKIYAIGIPLGFIFIALFHHLTGH
;
A
#
# COMPACT_ATOMS: atom_id res chain seq x y z
N MET A 1 -2.61 23.78 -5.85
CA MET A 1 -1.51 22.82 -5.54
C MET A 1 -1.96 21.42 -5.93
N GLY A 2 -1.10 20.59 -6.54
CA GLY A 2 -1.51 19.30 -7.14
C GLY A 2 -1.30 19.19 -8.66
N THR A 3 -0.71 20.22 -9.27
CA THR A 3 -0.49 20.36 -10.72
C THR A 3 0.96 20.08 -11.16
N PHE A 4 1.81 19.59 -10.26
CA PHE A 4 3.19 19.30 -10.62
C PHE A 4 3.24 18.24 -11.71
N TRP A 5 3.74 18.63 -12.88
CA TRP A 5 3.65 17.85 -14.11
C TRP A 5 4.27 16.45 -13.98
N ALA A 6 5.39 16.33 -13.25
CA ALA A 6 6.05 15.03 -13.10
C ALA A 6 5.22 14.08 -12.24
N VAL A 7 4.46 14.58 -11.26
CA VAL A 7 3.55 13.73 -10.49
C VAL A 7 2.42 13.22 -11.38
N GLN A 8 1.79 14.10 -12.18
CA GLN A 8 0.63 13.75 -12.99
C GLN A 8 0.96 12.85 -14.18
N TYR A 9 2.03 13.17 -14.90
CA TYR A 9 2.32 12.55 -16.19
C TYR A 9 3.42 11.49 -16.15
N LEU A 10 4.14 11.37 -15.03
CA LEU A 10 5.25 10.42 -14.92
C LEU A 10 5.09 9.50 -13.69
N LEU A 11 5.11 10.05 -12.48
CA LEU A 11 5.12 9.24 -11.26
C LEU A 11 3.80 8.49 -11.06
N GLN A 12 2.66 9.15 -11.24
CA GLN A 12 1.36 8.51 -11.04
C GLN A 12 1.10 7.37 -12.05
N PRO A 13 1.28 7.55 -13.38
CA PRO A 13 1.17 6.45 -14.33
C PRO A 13 2.16 5.31 -14.04
N LEU A 14 3.40 5.63 -13.69
CA LEU A 14 4.41 4.63 -13.37
C LEU A 14 4.02 3.80 -12.14
N LEU A 15 3.50 4.44 -11.09
CA LEU A 15 3.03 3.74 -9.89
C LEU A 15 1.82 2.86 -10.21
N ILE A 16 0.86 3.34 -11.00
CA ILE A 16 -0.30 2.53 -11.42
C ILE A 16 0.15 1.29 -12.19
N LEU A 17 1.04 1.46 -13.18
CA LEU A 17 1.60 0.34 -13.94
C LEU A 17 2.38 -0.63 -13.05
N GLY A 18 3.20 -0.11 -12.14
CA GLY A 18 3.97 -0.90 -11.20
C GLY A 18 3.09 -1.73 -10.26
N VAL A 19 2.00 -1.14 -9.73
CA VAL A 19 1.04 -1.82 -8.87
C VAL A 19 0.31 -2.93 -9.64
N ILE A 20 -0.18 -2.65 -10.85
CA ILE A 20 -0.84 -3.65 -11.70
C ILE A 20 0.10 -4.80 -11.99
N PHE A 21 1.33 -4.50 -12.45
CA PHE A 21 2.33 -5.51 -12.74
C PHE A 21 2.66 -6.36 -11.51
N HIS A 22 2.85 -5.73 -10.35
CA HIS A 22 3.14 -6.39 -9.09
C HIS A 22 2.04 -7.39 -8.69
N PHE A 23 0.77 -6.98 -8.76
CA PHE A 23 -0.36 -7.86 -8.44
C PHE A 23 -0.50 -9.01 -9.42
N VAL A 24 -0.42 -8.74 -10.74
CA VAL A 24 -0.50 -9.78 -11.77
C VAL A 24 0.60 -10.83 -11.56
N MET A 25 1.85 -10.39 -11.40
CA MET A 25 2.97 -11.31 -11.17
C MET A 25 2.86 -12.03 -9.82
N GLY A 26 2.35 -11.35 -8.78
CA GLY A 26 2.07 -11.96 -7.48
C GLY A 26 1.07 -13.11 -7.59
N PHE A 27 -0.04 -12.90 -8.30
CA PHE A 27 -1.03 -13.97 -8.53
C PHE A 27 -0.49 -15.10 -9.39
N VAL A 28 0.25 -14.79 -10.46
CA VAL A 28 0.89 -15.82 -11.29
C VAL A 28 1.84 -16.68 -10.45
N LEU A 29 2.64 -16.06 -9.59
CA LEU A 29 3.57 -16.77 -8.72
C LEU A 29 2.83 -17.62 -7.68
N GLU A 30 1.76 -17.10 -7.07
CA GLU A 30 0.92 -17.85 -6.12
C GLU A 30 0.31 -19.09 -6.80
N ILE A 31 -0.25 -18.94 -8.01
CA ILE A 31 -0.80 -20.06 -8.78
C ILE A 31 0.29 -21.08 -9.10
N LYS A 32 1.47 -20.63 -9.52
CA LYS A 32 2.61 -21.52 -9.82
C LYS A 32 3.09 -22.28 -8.58
N ASN A 33 3.19 -21.58 -7.44
CA ASN A 33 3.54 -22.16 -6.14
C ASN A 33 2.48 -23.14 -5.62
N ASN A 34 1.22 -22.95 -5.99
CA ASN A 34 0.13 -23.85 -5.63
C ASN A 34 0.15 -25.12 -6.50
N ARG A 35 0.41 -24.97 -7.80
CA ARG A 35 0.51 -26.10 -8.74
C ARG A 35 1.78 -26.94 -8.59
N SER A 36 2.87 -26.36 -8.10
CA SER A 36 4.11 -27.09 -7.85
C SER A 36 4.04 -28.03 -6.64
N ARG A 37 3.00 -27.91 -5.80
CA ARG A 37 2.75 -28.82 -4.67
C ARG A 37 2.13 -30.13 -5.17
N GLN A 38 2.99 -31.06 -5.60
CA GLN A 38 2.58 -32.36 -6.16
C GLN A 38 2.02 -33.34 -5.10
N ILE A 39 2.45 -33.24 -3.83
CA ILE A 39 2.00 -34.10 -2.72
C ILE A 39 1.74 -33.21 -1.50
N SER A 40 0.56 -33.34 -0.87
CA SER A 40 0.28 -32.67 0.40
C SER A 40 1.21 -33.24 1.48
N TYR A 41 1.97 -32.37 2.16
CA TYR A 41 2.94 -32.80 3.18
C TYR A 41 2.23 -33.62 4.26
N VAL A 42 2.64 -34.89 4.44
CA VAL A 42 2.19 -35.78 5.54
C VAL A 42 2.47 -35.16 6.92
N LYS A 43 3.52 -34.33 7.01
CA LYS A 43 3.82 -33.48 8.17
C LYS A 43 4.41 -32.15 7.67
N ASN A 44 3.72 -31.03 7.92
CA ASN A 44 4.17 -29.71 7.50
C ASN A 44 4.83 -28.96 8.67
N ASN A 45 6.16 -28.88 8.70
CA ASN A 45 6.87 -27.93 9.56
C ASN A 45 7.17 -26.65 8.79
N GLY A 46 6.14 -25.86 8.51
CA GLY A 46 6.27 -24.65 7.69
C GLY A 46 7.29 -23.65 8.25
N ALA A 47 7.45 -23.58 9.57
CA ALA A 47 8.40 -22.69 10.24
C ALA A 47 9.87 -23.01 9.93
N ALA A 48 10.18 -24.26 9.54
CA ALA A 48 11.54 -24.63 9.14
C ALA A 48 11.93 -24.07 7.77
N ASN A 49 10.96 -23.75 6.90
CA ASN A 49 11.23 -23.43 5.48
C ASN A 49 10.88 -22.00 5.08
N SER A 50 9.95 -21.33 5.78
CA SER A 50 9.55 -19.97 5.43
C SER A 50 8.99 -19.19 6.62
N SER A 51 9.06 -17.87 6.56
CA SER A 51 8.44 -17.01 7.57
C SER A 51 6.91 -17.04 7.47
N TRP A 52 6.23 -16.74 8.58
CA TRP A 52 4.76 -16.66 8.57
C TRP A 52 4.26 -15.57 7.60
N MET A 53 4.98 -14.44 7.48
CA MET A 53 4.60 -13.38 6.55
C MET A 53 4.66 -13.89 5.10
N SER A 54 5.74 -14.60 4.74
CA SER A 54 5.91 -15.19 3.41
C SER A 54 4.77 -16.15 3.05
N ARG A 55 4.35 -17.00 4.00
CA ARG A 55 3.24 -17.95 3.79
C ARG A 55 1.88 -17.29 3.63
N ASN A 56 1.70 -16.10 4.20
CA ASN A 56 0.43 -15.36 4.17
C ASN A 56 0.49 -14.14 3.23
N MET A 57 1.45 -14.08 2.31
CA MET A 57 1.63 -12.93 1.41
C MET A 57 0.42 -12.68 0.51
N ILE A 58 -0.29 -13.74 0.08
CA ILE A 58 -1.50 -13.58 -0.71
C ILE A 58 -2.60 -12.86 0.07
N TRP A 59 -2.75 -13.15 1.37
CA TRP A 59 -3.76 -12.54 2.22
C TRP A 59 -3.45 -11.08 2.52
N SER A 60 -2.19 -10.76 2.85
CA SER A 60 -1.79 -9.36 3.01
C SER A 60 -1.92 -8.58 1.70
N GLY A 61 -1.57 -9.20 0.56
CA GLY A 61 -1.77 -8.61 -0.77
C GLY A 61 -3.24 -8.32 -1.09
N LEU A 62 -4.14 -9.27 -0.84
CA LEU A 62 -5.59 -9.08 -1.06
C LEU A 62 -6.18 -7.99 -0.15
N ALA A 63 -5.74 -7.90 1.12
CA ALA A 63 -6.14 -6.82 2.01
C ALA A 63 -5.70 -5.44 1.47
N ILE A 64 -4.48 -5.34 0.93
CA ILE A 64 -3.97 -4.12 0.29
C ILE A 64 -4.73 -3.81 -0.99
N LEU A 65 -5.11 -4.81 -1.78
CA LEU A 65 -5.91 -4.61 -2.99
C LEU A 65 -7.30 -4.06 -2.66
N ALA A 66 -7.95 -4.59 -1.62
CA ALA A 66 -9.23 -4.07 -1.12
C ALA A 66 -9.09 -2.63 -0.60
N PHE A 67 -8.02 -2.34 0.15
CA PHE A 67 -7.68 -0.98 0.56
C PHE A 67 -7.44 -0.05 -0.63
N MET A 68 -6.81 -0.54 -1.69
CA MET A 68 -6.56 0.27 -2.89
C MET A 68 -7.87 0.70 -3.56
N VAL A 69 -8.86 -0.19 -3.65
CA VAL A 69 -10.20 0.17 -4.13
C VAL A 69 -10.82 1.26 -3.26
N LEU A 70 -10.80 1.09 -1.93
CA LEU A 70 -11.32 2.09 -1.00
C LEU A 70 -10.62 3.44 -1.15
N HIS A 71 -9.29 3.44 -1.19
CA HIS A 71 -8.47 4.64 -1.37
C HIS A 71 -8.76 5.35 -2.71
N PHE A 72 -8.98 4.60 -3.79
CA PHE A 72 -9.36 5.20 -5.07
C PHE A 72 -10.74 5.84 -5.02
N ILE A 73 -11.71 5.21 -4.39
CA ILE A 73 -13.05 5.78 -4.20
C ILE A 73 -12.98 7.06 -3.35
N ASP A 74 -12.13 7.06 -2.33
CA ASP A 74 -12.05 8.16 -1.37
C ASP A 74 -11.31 9.38 -1.92
N PHE A 75 -10.22 9.17 -2.66
CA PHE A 75 -9.30 10.24 -3.04
C PHE A 75 -9.05 10.33 -4.54
N TRP A 76 -8.73 9.22 -5.20
CA TRP A 76 -8.26 9.27 -6.60
C TRP A 76 -9.37 9.56 -7.61
N ILE A 77 -10.54 8.91 -7.49
CA ILE A 77 -11.68 9.11 -8.40
C ILE A 77 -12.24 10.54 -8.27
N PRO A 78 -12.49 11.07 -7.06
CA PRO A 78 -12.89 12.48 -6.90
C PRO A 78 -11.84 13.46 -7.47
N GLU A 79 -10.55 13.17 -7.28
CA GLU A 79 -9.47 13.99 -7.81
C GLU A 79 -9.45 14.01 -9.35
N ILE A 80 -9.57 12.85 -10.00
CA ILE A 80 -9.60 12.75 -11.46
C ILE A 80 -10.86 13.43 -12.03
N ASN A 81 -12.01 13.26 -11.36
CA ASN A 81 -13.24 13.93 -11.76
C ASN A 81 -13.09 15.46 -11.72
N THR A 82 -12.61 16.01 -10.60
CA THR A 82 -12.41 17.45 -10.42
C THR A 82 -11.45 18.00 -11.48
N LYS A 83 -10.30 17.33 -11.67
CA LYS A 83 -9.23 17.84 -12.53
C LYS A 83 -9.53 17.74 -14.03
N TYR A 84 -10.08 16.61 -14.48
CA TYR A 84 -10.14 16.29 -15.91
C TYR A 84 -11.56 16.22 -16.47
N ILE A 85 -12.59 16.12 -15.62
CA ILE A 85 -14.00 16.13 -16.05
C ILE A 85 -14.61 17.50 -15.82
N VAL A 86 -14.51 18.02 -14.58
CA VAL A 86 -14.96 19.38 -14.25
C VAL A 86 -13.99 20.43 -14.77
N GLY A 87 -12.70 20.09 -14.86
CA GLY A 87 -11.65 20.98 -15.38
C GLY A 87 -11.04 21.93 -14.36
N ASP A 88 -11.26 21.69 -13.05
CA ASP A 88 -10.68 22.50 -11.99
C ASP A 88 -9.33 21.93 -11.51
N MET A 89 -8.27 22.60 -11.94
CA MET A 89 -6.89 22.27 -11.57
C MET A 89 -6.33 23.17 -10.47
N THR A 90 -7.13 24.10 -9.93
CA THR A 90 -6.68 25.07 -8.91
C THR A 90 -6.37 24.37 -7.59
N GLY A 91 -7.12 23.30 -7.29
CA GLY A 91 -7.11 22.63 -5.99
C GLY A 91 -7.92 23.40 -4.93
N MET A 92 -8.83 24.26 -5.37
CA MET A 92 -9.67 25.07 -4.52
C MET A 92 -11.13 24.63 -4.61
N HIS A 93 -11.91 24.93 -3.58
CA HIS A 93 -13.35 24.82 -3.59
C HIS A 93 -13.91 26.07 -2.89
N ASN A 94 -14.72 26.87 -3.61
CA ASN A 94 -15.28 28.13 -3.10
C ASN A 94 -14.26 29.12 -2.51
N GLY A 95 -13.05 29.19 -3.05
CA GLY A 95 -12.01 30.11 -2.58
C GLY A 95 -11.08 29.55 -1.49
N GLU A 96 -11.34 28.33 -0.99
CA GLU A 96 -10.52 27.66 0.03
C GLU A 96 -9.82 26.40 -0.49
N TYR A 97 -8.77 25.94 0.18
CA TYR A 97 -8.08 24.71 -0.20
C TYR A 97 -8.95 23.47 0.09
N ARG A 98 -9.22 22.69 -0.96
CA ARG A 98 -10.14 21.54 -0.90
C ARG A 98 -9.59 20.33 -0.15
N TYR A 99 -8.29 20.04 -0.30
CA TYR A 99 -7.68 18.77 0.13
C TYR A 99 -7.81 18.45 1.61
N PHE A 100 -7.67 19.46 2.48
CA PHE A 100 -7.74 19.24 3.92
C PHE A 100 -9.17 18.89 4.34
N HIS A 101 -10.15 19.66 3.86
CA HIS A 101 -11.56 19.41 4.16
C HIS A 101 -12.00 18.03 3.68
N GLU A 102 -11.63 17.64 2.45
CA GLU A 102 -11.94 16.30 1.94
C GLU A 102 -11.31 15.18 2.75
N LEU A 103 -10.06 15.35 3.18
CA LEU A 103 -9.37 14.38 4.03
C LEU A 103 -10.10 14.17 5.36
N VAL A 104 -10.44 15.27 6.03
CA VAL A 104 -11.14 15.26 7.32
C VAL A 104 -12.51 14.59 7.16
N GLU A 105 -13.28 14.97 6.15
CA GLU A 105 -14.61 14.40 5.86
C GLU A 105 -14.57 12.87 5.75
N LYS A 106 -13.57 12.30 5.06
CA LYS A 106 -13.44 10.84 4.96
C LYS A 106 -13.13 10.16 6.29
N PHE A 107 -12.46 10.83 7.22
CA PHE A 107 -12.06 10.26 8.51
C PHE A 107 -13.03 10.51 9.66
N HIS A 108 -14.19 11.14 9.46
CA HIS A 108 -15.25 11.15 10.48
C HIS A 108 -15.83 9.76 10.75
N SER A 109 -15.94 8.91 9.73
CA SER A 109 -16.54 7.58 9.88
C SER A 109 -15.58 6.63 10.63
N PRO A 110 -15.95 6.14 11.83
CA PRO A 110 -15.09 5.23 12.61
C PRO A 110 -14.86 3.90 11.88
N LEU A 111 -15.84 3.45 11.08
CA LEU A 111 -15.69 2.26 10.25
C LEU A 111 -14.61 2.45 9.17
N ARG A 112 -14.60 3.61 8.51
CA ARG A 112 -13.62 3.93 7.48
C ARG A 112 -12.22 4.03 8.08
N VAL A 113 -12.07 4.72 9.20
CA VAL A 113 -10.80 4.81 9.94
C VAL A 113 -10.31 3.43 10.36
N GLY A 114 -11.18 2.60 10.93
CA GLY A 114 -10.86 1.21 11.29
C GLY A 114 -10.36 0.39 10.09
N ALA A 115 -11.02 0.52 8.93
CA ALA A 115 -10.59 -0.14 7.71
C ALA A 115 -9.19 0.32 7.25
N TYR A 116 -8.90 1.64 7.29
CA TYR A 116 -7.58 2.18 6.97
C TYR A 116 -6.51 1.68 7.94
N VAL A 117 -6.78 1.67 9.24
CA VAL A 117 -5.83 1.18 10.25
C VAL A 117 -5.48 -0.29 10.03
N VAL A 118 -6.50 -1.15 9.83
CA VAL A 118 -6.29 -2.58 9.54
C VAL A 118 -5.51 -2.75 8.25
N ALA A 119 -5.85 -2.02 7.19
CA ALA A 119 -5.13 -2.06 5.93
C ALA A 119 -3.66 -1.69 6.07
N PHE A 120 -3.33 -0.64 6.83
CA PHE A 120 -1.95 -0.23 7.08
C PHE A 120 -1.15 -1.23 7.92
N ILE A 121 -1.80 -1.96 8.83
CA ILE A 121 -1.15 -3.08 9.53
C ILE A 121 -0.78 -4.19 8.53
N PHE A 122 -1.69 -4.58 7.64
CA PHE A 122 -1.39 -5.56 6.59
C PHE A 122 -0.33 -5.05 5.61
N LEU A 123 -0.35 -3.76 5.27
CA LEU A 123 0.68 -3.12 4.47
C LEU A 123 2.05 -3.21 5.14
N ALA A 124 2.14 -2.94 6.44
CA ALA A 124 3.38 -3.08 7.19
C ALA A 124 3.93 -4.51 7.13
N LEU A 125 3.07 -5.52 7.35
CA LEU A 125 3.45 -6.93 7.23
C LEU A 125 3.92 -7.29 5.81
N HIS A 126 3.23 -6.77 4.79
CA HIS A 126 3.58 -6.99 3.40
C HIS A 126 4.92 -6.36 3.03
N LEU A 127 5.18 -5.12 3.46
CA LEU A 127 6.43 -4.40 3.22
C LEU A 127 7.60 -5.03 4.00
N LEU A 128 7.38 -5.47 5.23
CA LEU A 128 8.41 -6.12 6.06
C LEU A 128 8.99 -7.36 5.36
N HIS A 129 8.18 -8.08 4.60
CA HIS A 129 8.64 -9.18 3.76
C HIS A 129 9.10 -8.69 2.39
N GLY A 130 8.21 -8.03 1.63
CA GLY A 130 8.41 -7.73 0.22
C GLY A 130 9.57 -6.77 -0.06
N PHE A 131 9.78 -5.77 0.80
CA PHE A 131 10.80 -4.75 0.57
C PHE A 131 12.22 -5.32 0.76
N SER A 132 12.43 -6.12 1.82
CA SER A 132 13.72 -6.81 2.00
C SER A 132 13.97 -7.87 0.93
N SER A 133 12.94 -8.62 0.52
CA SER A 133 13.03 -9.63 -0.53
C SER A 133 13.36 -8.99 -1.88
N ALA A 134 12.77 -7.83 -2.21
CA ALA A 134 13.06 -7.11 -3.45
C ALA A 134 14.54 -6.75 -3.57
N PHE A 135 15.17 -6.24 -2.50
CA PHE A 135 16.61 -5.96 -2.51
C PHE A 135 17.46 -7.21 -2.74
N GLN A 136 17.04 -8.36 -2.20
CA GLN A 136 17.73 -9.62 -2.44
C GLN A 136 17.58 -10.06 -3.91
N SER A 137 16.38 -9.94 -4.49
CA SER A 137 16.11 -10.32 -5.90
C SER A 137 16.89 -9.51 -6.92
N VAL A 138 17.15 -8.22 -6.66
CA VAL A 138 17.98 -7.38 -7.54
C VAL A 138 19.49 -7.53 -7.29
N GLY A 139 19.89 -8.43 -6.40
CA GLY A 139 21.31 -8.75 -6.15
C GLY A 139 22.01 -7.86 -5.12
N ALA A 140 21.27 -7.07 -4.32
CA ALA A 140 21.85 -6.26 -3.23
C ALA A 140 22.17 -7.09 -1.97
N ASN A 141 22.57 -8.35 -2.15
CA ASN A 141 22.94 -9.29 -1.09
C ASN A 141 24.48 -9.32 -0.90
N ASN A 142 25.05 -8.28 -0.30
CA ASN A 142 26.49 -8.10 -0.10
C ASN A 142 26.78 -7.47 1.29
N LYS A 143 27.95 -6.83 1.48
CA LYS A 143 28.31 -6.14 2.74
C LYS A 143 27.30 -5.09 3.24
N TYR A 144 26.42 -4.58 2.38
CA TYR A 144 25.38 -3.60 2.75
C TYR A 144 24.05 -4.24 3.19
N THR A 145 23.94 -5.57 3.13
CA THR A 145 22.67 -6.28 3.38
C THR A 145 22.10 -6.03 4.76
N ASP A 146 22.92 -5.96 5.80
CA ASP A 146 22.44 -5.71 7.15
C ASP A 146 21.89 -4.28 7.31
N GLY A 147 22.56 -3.32 6.66
CA GLY A 147 22.07 -1.94 6.57
C GLY A 147 20.74 -1.85 5.81
N LEU A 148 20.63 -2.52 4.66
CA LEU A 148 19.41 -2.57 3.85
C LEU A 148 18.26 -3.26 4.57
N LYS A 149 18.52 -4.35 5.31
CA LYS A 149 17.51 -5.02 6.15
C LYS A 149 17.01 -4.12 7.26
N LYS A 150 17.90 -3.41 7.95
CA LYS A 150 17.53 -2.45 9.00
C LYS A 150 16.70 -1.30 8.41
N PHE A 151 17.14 -0.73 7.30
CA PHE A 151 16.39 0.30 6.58
C PHE A 151 15.02 -0.21 6.15
N SER A 152 14.94 -1.41 5.59
CA SER A 152 13.69 -2.04 5.17
C SER A 152 12.71 -2.17 6.33
N LYS A 153 13.19 -2.57 7.50
CA LYS A 153 12.37 -2.68 8.70
C LYS A 153 11.86 -1.33 9.19
N ILE A 154 12.72 -0.32 9.22
CA ILE A 154 12.33 1.05 9.60
C ILE A 154 11.29 1.59 8.62
N TYR A 155 11.51 1.45 7.32
CA TYR A 155 10.60 1.90 6.28
C TYR A 155 9.23 1.19 6.37
N ALA A 156 9.23 -0.13 6.45
CA ALA A 156 8.02 -0.94 6.47
C ALA A 156 7.13 -0.72 7.71
N ILE A 157 7.70 -0.24 8.82
CA ILE A 157 6.96 0.07 10.05
C ILE A 157 6.64 1.56 10.13
N GLY A 158 7.63 2.42 9.90
CA GLY A 158 7.52 3.86 10.09
C GLY A 158 6.50 4.51 9.15
N ILE A 159 6.48 4.12 7.87
CA ILE A 159 5.54 4.70 6.90
C ILE A 159 4.09 4.33 7.26
N PRO A 160 3.71 3.05 7.44
CA PRO A 160 2.34 2.72 7.83
C PRO A 160 1.94 3.27 9.20
N LEU A 161 2.83 3.28 10.19
CA LEU A 161 2.54 3.89 11.49
C LEU A 161 2.26 5.40 11.37
N GLY A 162 3.01 6.11 10.52
CA GLY A 162 2.75 7.52 10.25
C GLY A 162 1.35 7.74 9.67
N PHE A 163 0.93 6.92 8.71
CA PHE A 163 -0.42 7.02 8.14
C PHE A 163 -1.53 6.62 9.10
N ILE A 164 -1.30 5.61 9.95
CA ILE A 164 -2.22 5.26 11.05
C ILE A 164 -2.38 6.43 12.00
N PHE A 165 -1.26 7.06 12.40
CA PHE A 165 -1.29 8.23 13.25
C PHE A 165 -2.10 9.36 12.63
N ILE A 166 -1.90 9.67 11.35
CA ILE A 166 -2.67 10.70 10.63
C ILE A 166 -4.17 10.38 10.66
N ALA A 167 -4.57 9.15 10.34
CA ALA A 167 -5.98 8.77 10.32
C ALA A 167 -6.63 8.88 11.71
N LEU A 168 -5.93 8.40 12.76
CA LEU A 168 -6.42 8.47 14.14
C LEU A 168 -6.45 9.90 14.66
N PHE A 169 -5.42 10.71 14.36
CA PHE A 169 -5.36 12.11 14.75
C PHE A 169 -6.59 12.86 14.24
N HIS A 170 -6.85 12.83 12.94
CA HIS A 170 -7.99 13.54 12.36
C HIS A 170 -9.34 13.01 12.82
N HIS A 171 -9.46 11.70 13.08
CA HIS A 171 -10.68 11.12 13.64
C HIS A 171 -10.97 11.59 15.07
N LEU A 172 -9.94 11.68 15.91
CA LEU A 172 -10.06 12.00 17.34
C LEU A 172 -10.08 13.50 17.62
N THR A 173 -9.43 14.31 16.80
CA THR A 173 -9.41 15.77 16.99
C THR A 173 -10.61 16.49 16.37
N GLY A 174 -11.44 15.77 15.60
CA GLY A 174 -12.79 16.21 15.18
C GLY A 174 -12.86 17.67 14.73
N HIS A 175 -12.01 18.06 13.77
CA HIS A 175 -12.19 19.34 13.08
C HIS A 175 -13.42 19.29 12.19
#